data_AF-U4KFF4-F1
#
_entry.id   AF-U4KFF4-F1
#
_cell.length_a   1.000
_cell.length_b   1.000
_cell.length_c   1.000
_cell.angle_alpha   90.00
_cell.angle_beta   90.00
_cell.angle_gamma   90.00
#
_symmetry.space_group_name_H-M   'P 1'
#
loop_
_entity.id
_entity.type
_entity.pdbx_description
1 polymer ?
#
loop_
_entity_poly.entity_id
_entity_poly.type
_entity_poly.pdbx_seq_one_letter_code
_entity_poly.pdbx_strand_id
1 'polypeptide(L)'
;MGRGRKIESLDDYQRHLRNKYGMGQGANYKPWLRIQDVKSKGTRSTIYGRKSQRDHHMMSSIESDHFHLAEFSHQVVDIREQFPLFPLNLTQKIAKTLGVEHPIHPKTKEPIIMTTDQLLTIDSPRGVVYHAVSVKPEDESCDLRVLEKIDIERVFWELLGVKFSYFTGNELTQAQSSNLHWATSPFRENPVSFSSDQIGCALSVLAVRQYFIEDLCSQLISLNVTTHEEALLLIRFLIADRYIEVDLSTNIVESGLIDVMYVSEQQRGSLHGAS
;
A
#
# COMPACT_ATOMS: atom_id res chain seq x y z
N MET A 1 -12.78 10.49 16.82
CA MET A 1 -11.93 9.28 16.65
C MET A 1 -12.35 8.23 17.67
N GLY A 2 -12.52 6.97 17.25
CA GLY A 2 -12.94 5.89 18.14
C GLY A 2 -11.84 5.47 19.13
N ARG A 3 -12.24 5.05 20.33
CA ARG A 3 -11.32 4.51 21.35
C ARG A 3 -10.70 3.19 20.87
N GLY A 4 -9.44 2.96 21.24
CA GLY A 4 -8.75 1.69 20.99
C GLY A 4 -9.51 0.50 21.60
N ARG A 5 -9.56 -0.61 20.86
CA ARG A 5 -10.23 -1.85 21.28
C ARG A 5 -9.31 -2.63 22.20
N LYS A 6 -9.91 -3.34 23.16
CA LYS A 6 -9.20 -4.38 23.93
C LYS A 6 -9.24 -5.69 23.15
N ILE A 7 -8.05 -6.23 22.92
CA ILE A 7 -7.75 -7.45 22.17
C ILE A 7 -6.84 -8.32 23.06
N GLU A 8 -7.27 -8.57 24.30
CA GLU A 8 -6.44 -9.16 25.36
C GLU A 8 -6.83 -10.61 25.69
N SER A 9 -8.03 -11.07 25.31
CA SER A 9 -8.53 -12.42 25.60
C SER A 9 -9.25 -13.11 24.43
N LEU A 10 -9.50 -14.41 24.57
CA LEU A 10 -10.30 -15.20 23.63
C LEU A 10 -11.72 -14.62 23.41
N ASP A 11 -12.36 -14.11 24.46
CA ASP A 11 -13.67 -13.44 24.36
C ASP A 11 -13.61 -12.16 23.54
N ASP A 12 -12.50 -11.41 23.66
CA ASP A 12 -12.24 -10.26 22.81
C ASP A 12 -12.13 -10.68 21.35
N TYR A 13 -11.41 -11.76 21.05
CA TYR A 13 -11.25 -12.27 19.68
C TYR A 13 -12.58 -12.71 19.08
N GLN A 14 -13.41 -13.45 19.83
CA GLN A 14 -14.74 -13.85 19.39
C GLN A 14 -15.64 -12.64 19.14
N ARG A 15 -15.55 -11.60 19.99
CA ARG A 15 -16.27 -10.34 19.78
C ARG A 15 -15.79 -9.64 18.51
N HIS A 16 -14.49 -9.67 18.20
CA HIS A 16 -13.94 -9.07 16.98
C HIS A 16 -14.41 -9.79 15.73
N LEU A 17 -14.38 -11.13 15.74
CA LEU A 17 -14.88 -11.94 14.65
C LEU A 17 -16.38 -11.70 14.40
N ARG A 18 -17.19 -11.63 15.46
CA ARG A 18 -18.62 -11.25 15.37
C ARG A 18 -18.85 -9.88 14.73
N ASN A 19 -17.90 -8.95 14.93
CA ASN A 19 -17.93 -7.62 14.33
C ASN A 19 -17.29 -7.55 12.93
N LYS A 20 -16.97 -8.71 12.33
CA LYS A 20 -16.41 -8.88 10.98
C LYS A 20 -15.00 -8.30 10.79
N TYR A 21 -14.19 -8.21 11.85
CA TYR A 21 -12.77 -7.88 11.70
C TYR A 21 -11.99 -9.06 11.12
N GLY A 22 -11.06 -8.78 10.22
CA GLY A 22 -10.37 -9.78 9.41
C GLY A 22 -11.18 -10.33 8.25
N MET A 23 -12.38 -9.81 8.01
CA MET A 23 -13.29 -10.27 6.97
C MET A 23 -13.59 -9.16 5.97
N GLY A 24 -14.02 -9.55 4.77
CA GLY A 24 -14.31 -8.65 3.66
C GLY A 24 -13.15 -8.51 2.68
N GLN A 25 -13.39 -7.71 1.65
CA GLN A 25 -12.48 -7.38 0.55
C GLN A 25 -12.74 -5.93 0.12
N GLY A 26 -11.75 -5.28 -0.47
CA GLY A 26 -11.82 -3.90 -0.94
C GLY A 26 -12.33 -2.97 0.15
N ALA A 27 -13.36 -2.17 -0.17
CA ALA A 27 -13.96 -1.18 0.73
C ALA A 27 -14.59 -1.80 1.99
N ASN A 28 -14.93 -3.10 1.94
CA ASN A 28 -15.62 -3.79 3.03
C ASN A 28 -14.67 -4.53 3.98
N TYR A 29 -13.37 -4.58 3.67
CA TYR A 29 -12.40 -5.22 4.55
C TYR A 29 -12.18 -4.40 5.82
N LYS A 30 -12.10 -5.08 6.95
CA LYS A 30 -11.76 -4.48 8.25
C LYS A 30 -10.49 -5.12 8.80
N PRO A 31 -9.39 -4.39 8.99
CA PRO A 31 -8.15 -4.97 9.49
C PRO A 31 -8.29 -5.50 10.91
N TRP A 32 -7.56 -6.57 11.24
CA TRP A 32 -7.61 -7.15 12.58
C TRP A 32 -7.15 -6.13 13.64
N LEU A 33 -6.04 -5.46 13.37
CA LEU A 33 -5.46 -4.40 14.19
C LEU A 33 -5.62 -3.04 13.50
N ARG A 34 -5.98 -2.02 14.26
CA ARG A 34 -5.94 -0.62 13.82
C ARG A 34 -4.90 0.14 14.62
N ILE A 35 -4.50 1.30 14.11
CA ILE A 35 -3.50 2.16 14.76
C ILE A 35 -3.88 2.53 16.20
N GLN A 36 -5.17 2.56 16.55
CA GLN A 36 -5.63 2.87 17.91
C GLN A 36 -5.54 1.67 18.88
N ASP A 37 -5.40 0.44 18.37
CA ASP A 37 -5.47 -0.78 19.19
C ASP A 37 -4.09 -1.18 19.74
N VAL A 38 -3.02 -0.74 19.09
CA VAL A 38 -1.63 -1.04 19.46
C VAL A 38 -0.98 0.16 20.15
N LYS A 39 0.10 -0.04 20.93
CA LYS A 39 1.01 1.03 21.38
C LYS A 39 2.28 0.98 20.51
N SER A 40 2.69 2.08 19.86
CA SER A 40 3.89 2.11 19.00
C SER A 40 4.90 3.08 19.58
N LYS A 41 6.16 2.80 19.26
CA LYS A 41 7.26 3.74 19.39
C LYS A 41 7.55 4.50 18.08
N GLY A 42 7.09 3.97 16.93
CA GLY A 42 7.30 4.54 15.60
C GLY A 42 6.08 5.25 15.00
N THR A 43 6.28 5.81 13.80
CA THR A 43 5.29 6.53 13.01
C THR A 43 4.16 5.61 12.56
N ARG A 44 2.94 6.06 12.79
CA ARG A 44 1.72 5.42 12.30
C ARG A 44 1.04 6.33 11.31
N SER A 45 0.41 5.74 10.31
CA SER A 45 -0.35 6.48 9.32
C SER A 45 -1.70 5.80 9.09
N THR A 46 -2.67 6.64 8.71
CA THR A 46 -3.87 6.19 8.02
C THR A 46 -3.73 6.67 6.59
N ILE A 47 -3.87 5.76 5.63
CA ILE A 47 -3.72 6.08 4.21
C ILE A 47 -5.01 5.68 3.50
N TYR A 48 -5.70 6.64 2.88
CA TYR A 48 -6.87 6.33 2.07
C TYR A 48 -6.44 5.64 0.77
N GLY A 49 -6.85 4.38 0.61
CA GLY A 49 -6.48 3.55 -0.53
C GLY A 49 -7.34 3.87 -1.76
N ARG A 50 -6.70 4.25 -2.88
CA ARG A 50 -7.37 4.57 -4.16
C ARG A 50 -8.04 3.34 -4.76
N LYS A 51 -7.43 2.15 -4.62
CA LYS A 51 -7.99 0.90 -5.19
C LYS A 51 -9.09 0.30 -4.32
N SER A 52 -8.89 0.33 -3.02
CA SER A 52 -9.81 -0.28 -2.06
C SER A 52 -10.92 0.67 -1.60
N GLN A 53 -10.81 1.99 -1.84
CA GLN A 53 -11.78 3.01 -1.42
C GLN A 53 -12.07 2.98 0.09
N ARG A 54 -11.01 2.89 0.90
CA ARG A 54 -11.07 2.89 2.37
C ARG A 54 -9.75 3.33 2.99
N ASP A 55 -9.82 3.69 4.27
CA ASP A 55 -8.65 3.90 5.12
C ASP A 55 -7.90 2.58 5.39
N HIS A 56 -6.59 2.62 5.19
CA HIS A 56 -5.65 1.56 5.59
C HIS A 56 -4.87 1.99 6.82
N HIS A 57 -4.61 1.04 7.71
CA HIS A 57 -3.92 1.28 8.97
C HIS A 57 -2.49 0.72 8.95
N MET A 58 -1.49 1.59 8.80
CA MET A 58 -0.07 1.21 8.83
C MET A 58 0.50 1.42 10.24
N MET A 59 1.20 0.41 10.75
CA MET A 59 1.77 0.41 12.11
C MET A 59 3.22 0.92 12.16
N SER A 60 3.83 1.13 10.99
CA SER A 60 5.19 1.64 10.80
C SER A 60 5.33 2.44 9.49
N SER A 61 6.42 3.20 9.35
CA SER A 61 6.74 3.91 8.09
C SER A 61 7.04 2.95 6.95
N ILE A 62 7.78 1.88 7.21
CA ILE A 62 8.10 0.85 6.21
C ILE A 62 6.84 0.13 5.69
N GLU A 63 5.81 -0.05 6.52
CA GLU A 63 4.50 -0.53 6.04
C GLU A 63 3.85 0.47 5.08
N SER A 64 3.94 1.78 5.37
CA SER A 64 3.49 2.82 4.45
C SER A 64 4.25 2.77 3.12
N ASP A 65 5.57 2.54 3.19
CA ASP A 65 6.42 2.46 2.01
C ASP A 65 6.00 1.31 1.10
N HIS A 66 5.89 0.11 1.68
CA HIS A 66 5.42 -1.07 0.95
C HIS A 66 3.98 -0.87 0.42
N PHE A 67 3.10 -0.23 1.19
CA PHE A 67 1.73 0.05 0.76
C PHE A 67 1.70 0.89 -0.51
N HIS A 68 2.47 1.98 -0.58
CA HIS A 68 2.51 2.84 -1.77
C HIS A 68 3.03 2.09 -3.00
N LEU A 69 4.08 1.29 -2.84
CA LEU A 69 4.64 0.46 -3.92
C LEU A 69 3.63 -0.57 -4.43
N ALA A 70 3.02 -1.32 -3.50
CA ALA A 70 2.05 -2.37 -3.81
C ALA A 70 0.78 -1.77 -4.43
N GLU A 71 0.23 -0.69 -3.86
CA GLU A 71 -0.97 -0.06 -4.39
C GLU A 71 -0.73 0.52 -5.77
N PHE A 72 0.46 1.05 -6.06
CA PHE A 72 0.71 1.58 -7.39
C PHE A 72 0.75 0.47 -8.45
N SER A 73 1.31 -0.70 -8.17
CA SER A 73 1.42 -1.83 -9.13
C SER A 73 0.11 -2.18 -9.84
N HIS A 74 0.10 -2.25 -11.17
CA HIS A 74 -1.10 -2.57 -11.96
C HIS A 74 -1.76 -3.90 -11.59
N GLN A 75 -0.96 -4.88 -11.17
CA GLN A 75 -1.46 -6.22 -10.89
C GLN A 75 -2.17 -6.31 -9.53
N VAL A 76 -1.85 -5.42 -8.58
CA VAL A 76 -2.48 -5.45 -7.26
C VAL A 76 -3.86 -4.78 -7.34
N VAL A 77 -4.92 -5.51 -6.99
CA VAL A 77 -6.30 -5.00 -7.04
C VAL A 77 -6.91 -4.75 -5.66
N ASP A 78 -6.39 -5.40 -4.62
CA ASP A 78 -6.80 -5.17 -3.23
C ASP A 78 -5.61 -5.41 -2.29
N ILE A 79 -5.59 -4.68 -1.18
CA ILE A 79 -4.60 -4.82 -0.11
C ILE A 79 -5.39 -5.00 1.18
N ARG A 80 -5.11 -6.07 1.93
CA ARG A 80 -5.73 -6.34 3.22
C ARG A 80 -4.64 -6.34 4.28
N GLU A 81 -4.52 -5.21 4.98
CA GLU A 81 -3.54 -5.00 6.03
C GLU A 81 -3.95 -5.68 7.33
N GLN A 82 -2.95 -6.05 8.14
CA GLN A 82 -3.16 -6.68 9.45
C GLN A 82 -4.11 -7.89 9.34
N PHE A 83 -3.85 -8.76 8.36
CA PHE A 83 -4.70 -9.89 8.00
C PHE A 83 -4.55 -11.02 9.02
N PRO A 84 -5.61 -11.43 9.73
CA PRO A 84 -5.48 -12.40 10.81
C PRO A 84 -5.26 -13.82 10.30
N LEU A 85 -4.35 -14.53 10.96
CA LEU A 85 -4.02 -15.92 10.67
C LEU A 85 -4.94 -16.86 11.45
N PHE A 86 -6.07 -17.20 10.83
CA PHE A 86 -7.05 -18.13 11.37
C PHE A 86 -6.93 -19.54 10.78
N PRO A 87 -7.30 -20.58 11.54
CA PRO A 87 -7.69 -20.54 12.96
C PRO A 87 -6.48 -20.50 13.92
N LEU A 88 -6.66 -19.98 15.15
CA LEU A 88 -5.59 -19.88 16.17
C LEU A 88 -4.88 -21.22 16.44
N ASN A 89 -5.64 -22.31 16.47
CA ASN A 89 -5.08 -23.64 16.69
C ASN A 89 -4.13 -24.09 15.56
N LEU A 90 -4.26 -23.55 14.34
CA LEU A 90 -3.33 -23.84 13.25
C LEU A 90 -1.98 -23.19 13.50
N THR A 91 -1.94 -21.89 13.84
CA THR A 91 -0.67 -21.21 14.16
C THR A 91 0.00 -21.79 15.39
N GLN A 92 -0.77 -22.23 16.40
CA GLN A 92 -0.23 -22.94 17.57
C GLN A 92 0.38 -24.31 17.20
N LYS A 93 -0.27 -25.07 16.31
CA LYS A 93 0.28 -26.34 15.81
C LYS A 93 1.56 -26.11 15.03
N ILE A 94 1.60 -25.10 14.16
CA ILE A 94 2.79 -24.72 13.39
C ILE A 94 3.94 -24.37 14.34
N ALA A 95 3.70 -23.50 15.33
CA ALA A 95 4.70 -23.14 16.34
C ALA A 95 5.27 -24.37 17.06
N LYS A 96 4.40 -25.29 17.49
CA LYS A 96 4.80 -26.55 18.13
C LYS A 96 5.64 -27.43 17.19
N THR A 97 5.25 -27.55 15.91
CA THR A 97 6.01 -28.33 14.92
C THR A 97 7.38 -27.73 14.64
N LEU A 98 7.48 -26.40 14.62
CA LEU A 98 8.75 -25.67 14.45
C LEU A 98 9.62 -25.68 15.71
N GLY A 99 9.09 -26.08 16.86
CA GLY A 99 9.81 -26.05 18.13
C GLY A 99 9.98 -24.65 18.72
N VAL A 100 9.13 -23.69 18.33
CA VAL A 100 9.18 -22.29 18.77
C VAL A 100 7.97 -21.94 19.63
N GLU A 101 8.09 -20.90 20.46
CA GLU A 101 6.97 -20.45 21.30
C GLU A 101 5.93 -19.67 20.48
N HIS A 102 4.66 -20.06 20.58
CA HIS A 102 3.57 -19.28 19.97
C HIS A 102 3.43 -17.91 20.66
N PRO A 103 3.18 -16.82 19.92
CA PRO A 103 3.02 -15.49 20.52
C PRO A 103 1.86 -15.42 21.53
N ILE A 104 2.13 -14.81 22.68
CA ILE A 104 1.15 -14.60 23.74
C ILE A 104 0.99 -13.11 24.06
N HIS A 105 -0.18 -12.74 24.58
CA HIS A 105 -0.44 -11.37 25.01
C HIS A 105 0.40 -11.05 26.27
N PRO A 106 1.13 -9.91 26.33
CA PRO A 106 2.09 -9.64 27.39
C PRO A 106 1.53 -9.66 28.82
N LYS A 107 0.26 -9.28 28.99
CA LYS A 107 -0.40 -9.19 30.31
C LYS A 107 -1.16 -10.45 30.70
N THR A 108 -2.05 -10.91 29.82
CA THR A 108 -2.96 -12.04 30.09
C THR A 108 -2.30 -13.39 29.86
N LYS A 109 -1.17 -13.42 29.14
CA LYS A 109 -0.45 -14.64 28.74
C LYS A 109 -1.27 -15.58 27.86
N GLU A 110 -2.43 -15.13 27.36
CA GLU A 110 -3.23 -15.88 26.40
C GLU A 110 -2.59 -15.83 25.00
N PRO A 111 -2.65 -16.93 24.22
CA PRO A 111 -2.20 -16.96 22.83
C PRO A 111 -2.92 -15.91 21.97
N ILE A 112 -2.17 -15.15 21.17
CA ILE A 112 -2.74 -14.08 20.34
C ILE A 112 -3.03 -14.54 18.92
N ILE A 113 -4.04 -13.93 18.29
CA ILE A 113 -4.21 -14.03 16.84
C ILE A 113 -3.04 -13.29 16.17
N MET A 114 -2.19 -14.05 15.49
CA MET A 114 -1.13 -13.50 14.65
C MET A 114 -1.74 -12.84 13.41
N THR A 115 -1.04 -11.84 12.86
CA THR A 115 -1.45 -11.13 11.66
C THR A 115 -0.31 -11.04 10.68
N THR A 116 -0.65 -11.09 9.39
CA THR A 116 0.23 -10.68 8.30
C THR A 116 0.05 -9.21 8.04
N ASP A 117 1.16 -8.48 7.85
CA ASP A 117 1.12 -7.03 7.70
C ASP A 117 0.31 -6.62 6.47
N GLN A 118 0.53 -7.26 5.31
CA GLN A 118 -0.23 -6.98 4.08
C GLN A 118 -0.48 -8.25 3.26
N LEU A 119 -1.75 -8.57 3.01
CA LEU A 119 -2.17 -9.59 2.06
C LEU A 119 -2.62 -8.93 0.75
N LEU A 120 -1.81 -9.10 -0.29
CA LEU A 120 -2.08 -8.57 -1.63
C LEU A 120 -2.99 -9.52 -2.39
N THR A 121 -3.99 -8.95 -3.06
CA THR A 121 -4.80 -9.64 -4.08
C THR A 121 -4.28 -9.19 -5.43
N ILE A 122 -3.76 -10.13 -6.20
CA ILE A 122 -3.08 -9.87 -7.47
C ILE A 122 -3.93 -10.45 -8.60
N ASP A 123 -4.32 -9.61 -9.54
CA ASP A 123 -4.91 -10.04 -10.79
C ASP A 123 -3.82 -10.55 -11.74
N SER A 124 -4.01 -11.77 -12.24
CA SER A 124 -3.07 -12.44 -13.11
C SER A 124 -3.80 -13.06 -14.30
N PRO A 125 -3.11 -13.35 -15.41
CA PRO A 125 -3.73 -14.02 -16.56
C PRO A 125 -4.36 -15.38 -16.24
N ARG A 126 -3.99 -16.01 -15.11
CA ARG A 126 -4.53 -17.30 -14.64
C ARG A 126 -5.63 -17.16 -13.59
N GLY A 127 -6.07 -15.93 -13.33
CA GLY A 127 -7.02 -15.59 -12.28
C GLY A 127 -6.35 -14.93 -11.07
N VAL A 128 -7.15 -14.72 -10.02
CA VAL A 128 -6.71 -14.03 -8.81
C VAL A 128 -5.75 -14.91 -8.01
N VAL A 129 -4.58 -14.37 -7.67
CA VAL A 129 -3.61 -14.98 -6.76
C VAL A 129 -3.38 -14.10 -5.55
N TYR A 130 -2.93 -14.70 -4.45
CA TYR A 130 -2.61 -13.98 -3.22
C TYR A 130 -1.12 -13.97 -2.95
N HIS A 131 -0.64 -12.87 -2.37
CA HIS A 131 0.75 -12.73 -1.92
C HIS A 131 0.75 -12.10 -0.53
N ALA A 132 1.18 -12.87 0.46
CA ALA A 132 1.36 -12.42 1.83
C ALA A 132 2.73 -11.77 2.02
N VAL A 133 2.76 -10.58 2.60
CA VAL A 133 3.98 -9.83 2.88
C VAL A 133 4.04 -9.47 4.35
N SER A 134 5.11 -9.92 5.00
CA SER A 134 5.51 -9.49 6.34
C SER A 134 6.53 -8.36 6.19
N VAL A 135 6.27 -7.23 6.82
CA VAL A 135 7.04 -5.99 6.68
C VAL A 135 7.72 -5.70 8.01
N LYS A 136 9.05 -5.68 8.01
CA LYS A 136 9.85 -5.46 9.24
C LYS A 136 11.13 -4.71 8.88
N PRO A 137 11.58 -3.75 9.71
CA PRO A 137 12.80 -3.03 9.42
C PRO A 137 14.02 -3.98 9.45
N GLU A 138 15.07 -3.61 8.73
CA GLU A 138 16.27 -4.45 8.58
C GLU A 138 16.98 -4.74 9.91
N ASP A 139 16.93 -3.80 10.86
CA ASP A 139 17.52 -3.95 12.19
C ASP A 139 16.82 -5.03 13.04
N GLU A 140 15.55 -5.34 12.78
CA GLU A 140 14.81 -6.43 13.43
C GLU A 140 15.14 -7.82 12.83
N SER A 141 15.85 -7.89 11.70
CA SER A 141 16.15 -9.17 11.02
C SER A 141 17.09 -10.08 11.81
N CYS A 142 17.83 -9.55 12.78
CA CYS A 142 18.75 -10.30 13.63
C CYS A 142 18.09 -10.78 14.94
N ASP A 143 16.87 -10.35 15.27
CA ASP A 143 16.18 -10.76 16.48
C ASP A 143 15.56 -12.15 16.28
N LEU A 144 16.11 -13.16 16.97
CA LEU A 144 15.63 -14.54 16.92
C LEU A 144 14.11 -14.63 17.17
N ARG A 145 13.58 -13.85 18.12
CA ARG A 145 12.17 -13.88 18.46
C ARG A 145 11.30 -13.26 17.37
N VAL A 146 11.83 -12.34 16.57
CA VAL A 146 11.15 -11.82 15.38
C VAL A 146 11.14 -12.88 14.29
N LEU A 147 12.29 -13.53 14.03
CA LEU A 147 12.41 -14.59 13.03
C LEU A 147 11.49 -15.80 13.32
N GLU A 148 11.40 -16.25 14.58
CA GLU A 148 10.49 -17.33 14.98
C GLU A 148 9.02 -17.02 14.63
N LYS A 149 8.59 -15.77 14.80
CA LYS A 149 7.21 -15.35 14.49
C LYS A 149 6.98 -15.33 12.99
N ILE A 150 7.97 -14.84 12.24
CA ILE A 150 7.93 -14.81 10.78
C ILE A 150 7.88 -16.23 10.22
N ASP A 151 8.59 -17.18 10.81
CA ASP A 151 8.56 -18.58 10.36
C ASP A 151 7.20 -19.24 10.57
N ILE A 152 6.48 -18.92 11.67
CA ILE A 152 5.10 -19.38 11.85
C ILE A 152 4.19 -18.82 10.75
N GLU A 153 4.34 -17.53 10.43
CA GLU A 153 3.57 -16.86 9.37
C GLU A 153 3.88 -17.46 7.99
N ARG A 154 5.16 -17.65 7.67
CA ARG A 154 5.62 -18.25 6.42
C ARG A 154 5.02 -19.64 6.22
N VAL A 155 5.18 -20.53 7.20
CA VAL A 155 4.63 -21.89 7.11
C VAL A 155 3.11 -21.88 7.02
N PHE A 156 2.43 -20.96 7.70
CA PHE A 156 0.98 -20.81 7.57
C PHE A 156 0.56 -20.55 6.12
N TRP A 157 1.22 -19.62 5.43
CA TRP A 157 0.87 -19.31 4.03
C TRP A 157 1.32 -20.37 3.04
N GLU A 158 2.49 -20.98 3.24
CA GLU A 158 2.98 -22.10 2.42
C GLU A 158 2.01 -23.28 2.45
N LEU A 159 1.44 -23.61 3.62
CA LEU A 159 0.42 -24.66 3.76
C LEU A 159 -0.87 -24.37 2.97
N LEU A 160 -1.14 -23.08 2.70
CA LEU A 160 -2.28 -22.63 1.90
C LEU A 160 -1.93 -22.45 0.41
N GLY A 161 -0.69 -22.73 0.02
CA GLY A 161 -0.20 -22.51 -1.35
C GLY A 161 -0.11 -21.02 -1.73
N VAL A 162 -0.05 -20.12 -0.75
CA VAL A 162 0.06 -18.67 -0.95
C VAL A 162 1.52 -18.26 -0.85
N LYS A 163 1.99 -17.44 -1.81
CA LYS A 163 3.35 -16.90 -1.78
C LYS A 163 3.54 -16.03 -0.53
N PHE A 164 4.63 -16.27 0.19
CA PHE A 164 5.05 -15.45 1.31
C PHE A 164 6.32 -14.65 0.96
N SER A 165 6.44 -13.42 1.44
CA SER A 165 7.67 -12.64 1.32
C SER A 165 7.90 -11.78 2.55
N TYR A 166 9.18 -11.51 2.80
CA TYR A 166 9.65 -10.63 3.85
C TYR A 166 10.19 -9.35 3.21
N PHE A 167 9.69 -8.20 3.62
CA PHE A 167 10.07 -6.90 3.07
C PHE A 167 10.73 -6.04 4.15
N THR A 168 11.97 -5.62 3.90
CA THR A 168 12.77 -4.76 4.79
C THR A 168 12.94 -3.33 4.32
N GLY A 169 12.58 -3.05 3.07
CA GLY A 169 12.90 -1.79 2.43
C GLY A 169 14.40 -1.53 2.32
N ASN A 170 14.73 -0.41 1.70
CA ASN A 170 16.04 0.20 1.53
C ASN A 170 15.85 1.63 1.01
N GLU A 171 16.93 2.38 0.85
CA GLU A 171 16.90 3.77 0.34
C GLU A 171 16.17 3.90 -1.00
N LEU A 172 16.33 2.94 -1.92
CA LEU A 172 15.64 2.95 -3.21
C LEU A 172 14.12 2.83 -3.03
N THR A 173 13.65 1.84 -2.27
CA THR A 173 12.21 1.65 -2.03
C THR A 173 11.60 2.83 -1.26
N GLN A 174 12.38 3.48 -0.40
CA GLN A 174 11.96 4.68 0.32
C GLN A 174 11.83 5.89 -0.61
N ALA A 175 12.77 6.08 -1.54
CA ALA A 175 12.66 7.12 -2.56
C ALA A 175 11.44 6.87 -3.46
N GLN A 176 11.26 5.63 -3.91
CA GLN A 176 10.13 5.24 -4.75
C GLN A 176 8.79 5.44 -4.03
N SER A 177 8.65 4.99 -2.77
CA SER A 177 7.42 5.17 -2.01
C SER A 177 7.12 6.64 -1.73
N SER A 178 8.14 7.45 -1.40
CA SER A 178 8.01 8.89 -1.17
C SER A 178 7.52 9.61 -2.43
N ASN A 179 8.11 9.29 -3.59
CA ASN A 179 7.69 9.83 -4.88
C ASN A 179 6.24 9.46 -5.22
N LEU A 180 5.84 8.21 -4.96
CA LEU A 180 4.47 7.76 -5.18
C LEU A 180 3.48 8.41 -4.21
N HIS A 181 3.86 8.59 -2.94
CA HIS A 181 3.09 9.34 -1.97
C HIS A 181 2.91 10.80 -2.42
N TRP A 182 3.99 11.45 -2.87
CA TRP A 182 3.92 12.78 -3.43
C TRP A 182 3.01 12.82 -4.67
N ALA A 183 3.17 11.94 -5.65
CA ALA A 183 2.34 11.95 -6.85
C ALA A 183 0.85 11.71 -6.53
N THR A 184 0.54 10.78 -5.63
CA THR A 184 -0.83 10.31 -5.41
C THR A 184 -1.61 11.03 -4.32
N SER A 185 -0.95 11.67 -3.34
CA SER A 185 -1.60 12.24 -2.14
C SER A 185 -2.78 13.20 -2.40
N PRO A 186 -2.76 14.11 -3.40
CA PRO A 186 -3.89 15.02 -3.64
C PRO A 186 -5.12 14.30 -4.18
N PHE A 187 -4.96 13.09 -4.70
CA PHE A 187 -5.99 12.35 -5.43
C PHE A 187 -6.55 11.17 -4.63
N ARG A 188 -6.34 11.17 -3.30
CA ARG A 188 -6.81 10.11 -2.40
C ARG A 188 -8.21 10.41 -1.85
N GLU A 189 -8.34 11.41 -0.97
CA GLU A 189 -9.59 11.62 -0.21
C GLU A 189 -10.62 12.53 -0.89
N ASN A 190 -10.25 13.28 -1.92
CA ASN A 190 -11.16 14.07 -2.77
C ASN A 190 -10.46 14.35 -4.12
N PRO A 191 -10.57 13.45 -5.10
CA PRO A 191 -9.74 13.54 -6.29
C PRO A 191 -10.11 14.75 -7.14
N VAL A 192 -9.12 15.63 -7.36
CA VAL A 192 -9.18 16.64 -8.42
C VAL A 192 -9.07 15.92 -9.76
N SER A 193 -9.98 16.23 -10.68
CA SER A 193 -9.99 15.70 -12.04
C SER A 193 -9.58 16.78 -13.05
N PHE A 194 -8.84 16.38 -14.09
CA PHE A 194 -8.49 17.24 -15.21
C PHE A 194 -9.27 16.85 -16.47
N SER A 195 -9.57 17.82 -17.33
CA SER A 195 -10.29 17.54 -18.57
C SER A 195 -9.41 16.80 -19.58
N SER A 196 -10.03 16.08 -20.53
CA SER A 196 -9.30 15.39 -21.61
C SER A 196 -8.45 16.35 -22.45
N ASP A 197 -8.88 17.60 -22.62
CA ASP A 197 -8.12 18.63 -23.32
C ASP A 197 -6.87 19.03 -22.52
N GLN A 198 -7.00 19.21 -21.20
CA GLN A 198 -5.86 19.53 -20.33
C GLN A 198 -4.82 18.42 -20.35
N ILE A 199 -5.28 17.17 -20.18
CA ILE A 199 -4.43 15.97 -20.23
C ILE A 199 -3.77 15.85 -21.60
N GLY A 200 -4.54 16.03 -22.69
CA GLY A 200 -4.03 15.95 -24.05
C GLY A 200 -2.97 16.98 -24.37
N CYS A 201 -3.21 18.24 -24.02
CA CYS A 201 -2.25 19.31 -24.19
C CYS A 201 -0.98 19.05 -23.37
N ALA A 202 -1.11 18.58 -22.12
CA ALA A 202 0.03 18.27 -21.27
C ALA A 202 0.86 17.09 -21.81
N LEU A 203 0.22 16.05 -22.35
CA LEU A 203 0.93 14.95 -23.00
C LEU A 203 1.63 15.39 -24.28
N SER A 204 1.07 16.34 -25.04
CA SER A 204 1.67 16.83 -26.29
C SER A 204 3.02 17.55 -26.10
N VAL A 205 3.30 18.05 -24.89
CA VAL A 205 4.57 18.72 -24.56
C VAL A 205 5.60 17.80 -23.90
N LEU A 206 5.19 16.57 -23.55
CA LEU A 206 6.02 15.58 -22.89
C LEU A 206 6.67 14.63 -23.90
N ALA A 207 7.92 14.30 -23.65
CA ALA A 207 8.73 13.33 -24.38
C ALA A 207 9.54 12.51 -23.37
N VAL A 208 10.08 11.36 -23.79
CA VAL A 208 10.93 10.52 -22.96
C VAL A 208 12.28 11.22 -22.75
N ARG A 209 12.42 11.92 -21.62
CA ARG A 209 13.61 12.63 -21.16
C ARG A 209 13.40 13.18 -19.74
N GLN A 210 14.46 13.77 -19.21
CA GLN A 210 14.43 14.53 -17.96
C GLN A 210 13.88 15.96 -18.13
N TYR A 211 13.11 16.42 -17.15
CA TYR A 211 12.56 17.78 -17.04
C TYR A 211 12.78 18.33 -15.63
N PHE A 212 12.97 19.65 -15.53
CA PHE A 212 12.67 20.38 -14.30
C PHE A 212 11.17 20.56 -14.19
N ILE A 213 10.62 20.29 -13.00
CA ILE A 213 9.19 20.45 -12.73
C ILE A 213 8.76 21.91 -12.95
N GLU A 214 9.59 22.87 -12.54
CA GLU A 214 9.31 24.31 -12.69
C GLU A 214 9.19 24.73 -14.16
N ASP A 215 10.06 24.21 -15.02
CA ASP A 215 10.03 24.48 -16.47
C ASP A 215 8.76 23.90 -17.10
N LEU A 216 8.40 22.67 -16.72
CA LEU A 216 7.20 22.02 -17.22
C LEU A 216 5.94 22.75 -16.76
N CYS A 217 5.87 23.16 -15.49
CA CYS A 217 4.79 24.02 -14.99
C CYS A 217 4.68 25.30 -15.81
N SER A 218 5.79 26.02 -15.99
CA SER A 218 5.85 27.27 -16.75
C SER A 218 5.38 27.08 -18.20
N GLN A 219 5.76 25.97 -18.83
CA GLN A 219 5.33 25.63 -20.18
C GLN A 219 3.82 25.39 -20.25
N LEU A 220 3.24 24.60 -19.33
CA LEU A 220 1.80 24.33 -19.27
C LEU A 220 0.98 25.61 -19.06
N ILE A 221 1.48 26.53 -18.23
CA ILE A 221 0.85 27.84 -17.98
C ILE A 221 0.93 28.70 -19.24
N SER A 222 2.08 28.77 -19.91
CA SER A 222 2.27 29.57 -21.13
C SER A 222 1.36 29.13 -22.29
N LEU A 223 0.99 27.85 -22.32
CA LEU A 223 0.09 27.27 -23.30
C LEU A 223 -1.39 27.37 -22.90
N ASN A 224 -1.71 28.04 -21.79
CA ASN A 224 -3.05 28.15 -21.21
C ASN A 224 -3.72 26.79 -20.97
N VAL A 225 -2.93 25.75 -20.64
CA VAL A 225 -3.47 24.43 -20.30
C VAL A 225 -4.13 24.47 -18.93
N THR A 226 -3.58 25.25 -18.01
CA THR A 226 -3.90 25.21 -16.59
C THR A 226 -3.54 26.54 -15.92
N THR A 227 -4.11 26.79 -14.75
CA THR A 227 -3.73 27.93 -13.91
C THR A 227 -2.39 27.69 -13.21
N HIS A 228 -1.79 28.76 -12.65
CA HIS A 228 -0.57 28.67 -11.84
C HIS A 228 -0.69 27.69 -10.67
N GLU A 229 -1.86 27.62 -10.03
CA GLU A 229 -2.11 26.76 -8.87
C GLU A 229 -2.23 25.27 -9.24
N GLU A 230 -2.68 24.98 -10.47
CA GLU A 230 -3.04 23.64 -10.92
C GLU A 230 -1.93 22.93 -11.72
N ALA A 231 -0.93 23.67 -12.23
CA ALA A 231 0.10 23.10 -13.10
C ALA A 231 0.85 21.92 -12.47
N LEU A 232 1.26 22.06 -11.21
CA LEU A 232 1.93 21.00 -10.46
C LEU A 232 0.99 19.82 -10.19
N LEU A 233 -0.29 20.10 -9.91
CA LEU A 233 -1.29 19.06 -9.71
C LEU A 233 -1.53 18.27 -11.01
N LEU A 234 -1.56 18.92 -12.16
CA LEU A 234 -1.68 18.24 -13.45
C LEU A 234 -0.51 17.29 -13.68
N ILE A 235 0.74 17.72 -13.44
CA ILE A 235 1.92 16.83 -13.57
C ILE A 235 1.81 15.63 -12.62
N ARG A 236 1.46 15.87 -11.36
CA ARG A 236 1.25 14.79 -10.37
C ARG A 236 0.13 13.85 -10.79
N PHE A 237 -0.95 14.37 -11.37
CA PHE A 237 -2.06 13.58 -11.89
C PHE A 237 -1.64 12.68 -13.04
N LEU A 238 -0.81 13.18 -13.98
CA LEU A 238 -0.30 12.36 -15.07
C LEU A 238 0.52 11.16 -14.56
N ILE A 239 1.26 11.31 -13.45
CA ILE A 239 1.98 10.21 -12.80
C ILE A 239 1.01 9.30 -12.03
N ALA A 240 0.12 9.88 -11.22
CA ALA A 240 -0.79 9.16 -10.34
C ALA A 240 -1.77 8.27 -11.13
N ASP A 241 -2.25 8.75 -12.26
CA ASP A 241 -3.14 8.04 -13.19
C ASP A 241 -2.39 7.36 -14.34
N ARG A 242 -1.05 7.41 -14.32
CA ARG A 242 -0.16 6.69 -15.22
C ARG A 242 -0.31 7.04 -16.69
N TYR A 243 -0.70 8.29 -16.98
CA TYR A 243 -0.55 8.87 -18.30
C TYR A 243 0.92 9.03 -18.69
N ILE A 244 1.80 9.15 -17.69
CA ILE A 244 3.25 9.04 -17.85
C ILE A 244 3.83 8.08 -16.82
N GLU A 245 4.92 7.41 -17.19
CA GLU A 245 5.77 6.70 -16.24
C GLU A 245 7.06 7.49 -16.07
N VAL A 246 7.51 7.61 -14.82
CA VAL A 246 8.73 8.32 -14.46
C VAL A 246 9.68 7.40 -13.71
N ASP A 247 10.98 7.68 -13.78
CA ASP A 247 11.94 7.03 -12.90
C ASP A 247 11.69 7.50 -11.45
N LEU A 248 11.42 6.53 -10.59
CA LEU A 248 11.13 6.73 -9.18
C LEU A 248 12.37 6.51 -8.30
N SER A 249 13.54 6.21 -8.88
CA SER A 249 14.76 5.92 -8.12
C SER A 249 15.40 7.16 -7.49
N THR A 250 15.10 8.35 -8.04
CA THR A 250 15.61 9.64 -7.55
C THR A 250 14.49 10.39 -6.83
N ASN A 251 14.76 10.99 -5.68
CA ASN A 251 13.76 11.77 -4.95
C ASN A 251 13.32 13.00 -5.76
N ILE A 252 12.10 12.95 -6.30
CA ILE A 252 11.53 13.97 -7.20
C ILE A 252 11.30 15.28 -6.45
N VAL A 253 10.86 15.20 -5.19
CA VAL A 253 10.54 16.38 -4.38
C VAL A 253 11.79 17.16 -4.01
N GLU A 254 12.87 16.45 -3.68
CA GLU A 254 14.14 17.07 -3.31
C GLU A 254 14.93 17.57 -4.53
N SER A 255 14.91 16.82 -5.64
CA SER A 255 15.65 17.19 -6.84
C SER A 255 14.94 18.23 -7.70
N GLY A 256 13.60 18.31 -7.63
CA GLY A 256 12.79 19.11 -8.54
C GLY A 256 12.78 18.57 -9.99
N LEU A 257 13.27 17.34 -10.20
CA LEU A 257 13.44 16.71 -11.49
C LEU A 257 12.47 15.53 -11.65
N ILE A 258 11.97 15.36 -12.86
CA ILE A 258 11.27 14.15 -13.30
C ILE A 258 11.97 13.58 -14.52
N ASP A 259 12.28 12.28 -14.50
CA ASP A 259 12.76 11.57 -15.68
C ASP A 259 11.63 10.74 -16.27
N VAL A 260 11.11 11.18 -17.42
CA VAL A 260 9.95 10.56 -18.06
C VAL A 260 10.42 9.37 -18.88
N MET A 261 9.98 8.17 -18.51
CA MET A 261 10.33 6.90 -19.14
C MET A 261 9.32 6.48 -20.21
N TYR A 262 8.06 6.89 -20.04
CA TYR A 262 6.98 6.60 -20.97
C TYR A 262 5.95 7.71 -20.95
N VAL A 263 5.37 8.01 -22.12
CA VAL A 263 4.26 8.93 -22.30
C VAL A 263 3.16 8.18 -23.05
N SER A 264 1.95 8.14 -22.48
CA SER A 264 0.81 7.51 -23.12
C SER A 264 0.46 8.20 -24.44
N GLU A 265 0.30 7.41 -25.50
CA GLU A 265 -0.30 7.91 -26.74
C GLU A 265 -1.79 8.18 -26.48
N GLN A 266 -2.27 9.38 -26.77
CA GLN A 266 -3.70 9.66 -26.72
C GLN A 266 -4.44 8.63 -27.60
N GLN A 267 -5.43 7.92 -27.03
CA GLN A 267 -6.51 7.39 -27.85
C GLN A 267 -7.26 8.57 -28.47
N ARG A 268 -6.82 9.01 -29.66
CA ARG A 268 -7.63 9.89 -30.51
C ARG A 268 -8.85 9.08 -30.99
N GLY A 269 -9.91 9.14 -30.20
CA GLY A 269 -11.29 8.87 -30.60
C GLY A 269 -11.69 7.41 -30.76
N SER A 270 -12.56 6.94 -29.85
CA SER A 270 -13.77 6.22 -30.28
C SER A 270 -14.93 6.53 -29.34
N LEU A 271 -15.81 7.43 -29.80
CA LEU A 271 -17.22 7.42 -29.42
C LEU A 271 -17.82 6.09 -29.90
N HIS A 272 -18.09 5.17 -28.98
CA HIS A 272 -19.16 4.16 -29.02
C HIS A 272 -19.30 3.72 -27.55
N GLY A 273 -20.36 4.04 -26.79
CA GLY A 273 -21.76 3.91 -27.14
C GLY A 273 -22.19 2.46 -26.91
N ALA A 274 -22.63 2.13 -25.69
CA ALA A 274 -23.72 1.18 -25.39
C ALA A 274 -23.86 0.98 -23.88
N SER A 275 -25.05 1.36 -23.39
CA SER A 275 -25.89 0.73 -22.36
C SER A 275 -25.27 0.09 -21.11
#